data_AF-A0A950UPT8-F1
#
_entry.id   AF-A0A950UPT8-F1
#
_cell.length_a   1.000
_cell.length_b   1.000
_cell.length_c   1.000
_cell.angle_alpha   90.00
_cell.angle_beta   90.00
_cell.angle_gamma   90.00
#
_symmetry.space_group_name_H-M   'P 1'
#
loop_
_entity.id
_entity.type
_entity.pdbx_description
1 polymer ?
#
loop_
_entity_poly.entity_id
_entity_poly.type
_entity_poly.pdbx_seq_one_letter_code
_entity_poly.pdbx_strand_id
1 'polypeptide(L)'
;MSGFLNGAGYAVVVILTLVGLWAALDAARRPQEAWHQVGARKWLWVIGMLVGTYFVVGLIFVLLYVGGVRKDLQAVQTGAAPW
;
A
#
# COMPACT_ATOMS: atom_id res chain seq x y z
N MET A 1 0.23 -34.93 0.87
CA MET A 1 -0.52 -33.74 1.36
C MET A 1 0.38 -32.58 1.80
N SER A 2 1.61 -32.81 2.28
CA SER A 2 2.55 -31.75 2.71
C SER A 2 3.02 -30.81 1.60
N GLY A 3 3.26 -31.30 0.37
CA GLY A 3 3.75 -30.47 -0.73
C GLY A 3 2.79 -29.37 -1.20
N PHE A 4 1.48 -29.61 -1.16
CA PHE A 4 0.46 -28.64 -1.59
C PHE A 4 0.32 -27.48 -0.60
N LEU A 5 0.27 -27.78 0.71
CA LEU A 5 0.21 -26.76 1.77
C LEU A 5 1.46 -25.86 1.76
N ASN A 6 2.63 -26.45 1.49
CA ASN A 6 3.87 -25.68 1.35
C ASN A 6 3.81 -24.76 0.12
N GLY A 7 3.40 -25.28 -1.04
CA GLY A 7 3.25 -24.47 -2.25
C GLY A 7 2.25 -23.31 -2.09
N ALA A 8 1.09 -23.57 -1.49
CA ALA A 8 0.09 -22.54 -1.20
C ALA A 8 0.62 -21.48 -0.23
N GLY A 9 1.34 -21.90 0.83
CA GLY A 9 1.98 -20.97 1.77
C GLY A 9 2.97 -20.03 1.08
N TYR A 10 3.87 -20.57 0.25
CA TYR A 10 4.82 -19.76 -0.52
C TYR A 10 4.11 -18.82 -1.51
N ALA A 11 3.06 -19.30 -2.19
CA ALA A 11 2.28 -18.47 -3.10
C ALA A 11 1.65 -17.27 -2.37
N VAL A 12 1.07 -17.47 -1.17
CA VAL A 12 0.51 -16.40 -0.36
C VAL A 12 1.59 -15.37 0.00
N VAL A 13 2.75 -15.81 0.49
CA VAL A 13 3.85 -14.90 0.85
C VAL A 13 4.33 -14.09 -0.36
N VAL A 14 4.49 -14.73 -1.53
CA VAL A 14 4.90 -14.06 -2.76
C VAL A 14 3.85 -13.02 -3.17
N ILE A 15 2.56 -13.38 -3.19
CA ILE A 15 1.49 -12.46 -3.55
C ILE A 15 1.45 -11.25 -2.61
N LEU A 16 1.51 -11.48 -1.29
CA LEU A 16 1.51 -10.39 -0.31
C LEU A 16 2.71 -9.46 -0.48
N THR A 17 3.89 -10.03 -0.74
CA THR A 17 5.12 -9.27 -1.01
C THR A 17 4.97 -8.41 -2.27
N LEU A 18 4.46 -8.99 -3.35
CA LEU A 18 4.25 -8.27 -4.61
C LEU A 18 3.22 -7.15 -4.47
N VAL A 19 2.12 -7.39 -3.75
CA VAL A 19 1.09 -6.37 -3.49
C VAL A 19 1.65 -5.24 -2.62
N GLY A 20 2.41 -5.56 -1.57
CA GLY A 20 3.05 -4.56 -0.72
C GLY A 20 4.05 -3.70 -1.47
N LEU A 21 4.90 -4.32 -2.29
CA LEU A 21 5.86 -3.62 -3.14
C LEU A 21 5.16 -2.72 -4.16
N TRP A 22 4.11 -3.23 -4.81
CA TRP A 22 3.30 -2.43 -5.74
C TRP A 22 2.67 -1.22 -5.05
N ALA A 23 2.06 -1.41 -3.88
CA ALA A 23 1.42 -0.32 -3.14
C ALA A 23 2.44 0.75 -2.71
N ALA A 24 3.62 0.33 -2.23
CA ALA A 24 4.70 1.24 -1.87
C ALA A 24 5.22 2.03 -3.08
N LEU A 25 5.37 1.39 -4.25
CA LEU A 25 5.78 2.04 -5.49
C LEU A 25 4.70 3.02 -6.00
N ASP A 26 3.42 2.65 -5.94
CA ASP A 26 2.31 3.55 -6.31
C ASP A 26 2.32 4.79 -5.40
N ALA A 27 2.44 4.59 -4.08
CA ALA A 27 2.53 5.66 -3.08
C ALA A 27 3.75 6.57 -3.30
N ALA A 28 4.91 5.97 -3.59
CA ALA A 28 6.16 6.68 -3.85
C ALA A 28 6.12 7.53 -5.14
N ARG A 29 5.35 7.10 -6.14
CA ARG A 29 5.19 7.83 -7.41
C ARG A 29 4.22 9.00 -7.32
N ARG A 30 3.38 9.08 -6.28
CA ARG A 30 2.46 10.23 -6.13
C ARG A 30 3.21 11.51 -5.73
N PRO A 31 2.85 12.68 -6.30
CA PRO A 31 3.45 13.97 -6.00
C PRO A 31 3.31 14.33 -4.52
N GLN A 32 4.32 15.01 -3.97
CA GLN A 32 4.38 15.35 -2.54
C GLN A 32 3.26 16.32 -2.13
N GLU A 33 2.85 17.18 -3.05
CA GLU A 33 1.77 18.15 -2.89
C GLU A 33 0.43 17.45 -2.62
N ALA A 34 0.15 16.35 -3.32
CA ALA A 34 -1.08 15.57 -3.12
C ALA A 34 -1.14 14.95 -1.72
N TRP A 35 0.00 14.46 -1.22
CA TRP A 35 0.10 13.94 0.15
C TRP A 35 -0.14 15.02 1.19
N HIS A 36 0.38 16.23 0.96
CA HIS A 36 0.17 17.37 1.85
C HIS A 36 -1.30 17.78 1.94
N GLN A 37 -2.01 17.79 0.80
CA GLN A 37 -3.44 18.12 0.74
C GLN A 37 -4.32 17.08 1.43
N VAL A 38 -3.97 15.79 1.36
CA VAL A 38 -4.67 14.70 2.08
C VAL A 38 -4.28 14.67 3.58
N GLY A 39 -3.35 15.53 4.03
CA GLY A 39 -2.91 15.56 5.43
C GLY A 39 -2.07 14.35 5.85
N ALA A 40 -1.54 13.59 4.89
CA ALA A 40 -0.81 12.35 5.11
C ALA A 40 0.69 12.51 4.82
N ARG A 41 1.53 11.83 5.61
CA ARG A 41 2.99 11.85 5.40
C ARG A 41 3.39 10.74 4.44
N LYS A 42 3.77 11.08 3.19
CA LYS A 42 4.21 10.14 2.15
C LYS A 42 5.17 9.06 2.66
N TRP A 43 6.22 9.46 3.38
CA TRP A 43 7.25 8.55 3.86
C TRP A 43 6.71 7.51 4.84
N LEU A 44 5.72 7.87 5.67
CA LEU A 44 5.10 6.96 6.64
C LEU A 44 4.39 5.81 5.91
N TRP A 45 3.68 6.12 4.82
CA TRP A 45 2.97 5.13 4.03
C TRP A 45 3.93 4.23 3.24
N VAL A 46 4.94 4.81 2.59
CA VAL A 46 5.92 4.04 1.81
C VAL A 46 6.73 3.10 2.72
N ILE A 47 7.28 3.61 3.82
CA ILE A 47 8.07 2.79 4.76
C ILE A 47 7.16 1.79 5.50
N GLY A 48 5.96 2.23 5.90
CA GLY A 48 4.97 1.38 6.57
C GLY A 48 4.56 0.17 5.73
N MET A 49 4.45 0.32 4.41
CA MET A 49 4.23 -0.80 3.50
C MET A 49 5.51 -1.64 3.31
N LEU A 50 6.66 -1.03 2.99
CA LEU A 50 7.89 -1.77 2.70
C LEU A 50 8.38 -2.63 3.88
N VAL A 51 8.38 -2.06 5.08
CA VAL A 51 8.81 -2.78 6.29
C VAL A 51 7.66 -3.63 6.82
N GLY A 52 6.46 -3.08 6.80
CA GLY A 52 5.32 -3.73 7.40
C GLY A 52 4.85 -4.96 6.64
N THR A 53 5.06 -5.11 5.32
CA THR A 53 4.54 -6.27 4.56
C THR A 53 5.06 -7.62 5.06
N TYR A 54 6.19 -7.63 5.76
CA TYR A 54 6.74 -8.81 6.45
C TYR A 54 6.06 -9.10 7.81
N PHE A 55 5.17 -8.21 8.24
CA PHE A 55 4.41 -8.26 9.48
C PHE A 55 2.91 -8.07 9.18
N VAL A 56 2.04 -8.36 10.15
CA VAL A 56 0.60 -8.08 9.99
C VAL A 56 0.32 -6.58 9.82
N VAL A 57 1.19 -5.72 10.38
CA VAL A 57 1.02 -4.26 10.35
C VAL A 57 1.09 -3.69 8.93
N GLY A 58 1.96 -4.16 8.04
CA GLY A 58 1.98 -3.62 6.67
C GLY A 58 0.81 -4.08 5.83
N LEU A 59 0.21 -5.24 6.14
CA LEU A 59 -1.06 -5.63 5.53
C LEU A 59 -2.13 -4.56 5.82
N ILE A 60 -2.19 -4.06 7.06
CA ILE A 60 -3.11 -2.98 7.44
C ILE A 60 -2.82 -1.72 6.62
N PHE A 61 -1.56 -1.31 6.49
CA PHE A 61 -1.18 -0.15 5.66
C PHE A 61 -1.57 -0.32 4.19
N VAL A 62 -1.35 -1.49 3.61
CA VAL A 62 -1.74 -1.81 2.23
C VAL A 62 -3.25 -1.71 2.06
N LEU A 63 -4.02 -2.30 2.97
CA LEU A 63 -5.48 -2.28 2.93
C LEU A 63 -6.04 -0.86 3.06
N LEU A 64 -5.53 -0.08 4.02
CA LEU A 64 -5.94 1.33 4.20
C LEU A 64 -5.55 2.19 2.98
N TYR A 65 -4.41 1.92 2.36
CA TYR A 65 -3.98 2.63 1.17
C TYR A 65 -4.88 2.35 -0.02
N VAL A 66 -5.09 1.07 -0.36
CA VAL A 66 -5.95 0.70 -1.50
C VAL A 66 -7.42 1.07 -1.24
N GLY A 67 -7.86 0.95 0.02
CA GLY A 67 -9.23 1.23 0.44
C GLY A 67 -9.59 2.72 0.42
N GLY A 68 -8.72 3.59 0.91
CA GLY A 68 -9.00 5.03 1.05
C GLY A 68 -7.95 5.90 0.39
N VAL A 69 -6.75 5.96 0.98
CA VAL A 69 -5.73 6.99 0.67
C VAL A 69 -5.37 7.06 -0.81
N ARG A 70 -5.30 5.93 -1.51
CA ARG A 70 -5.02 5.89 -2.96
C ARG A 70 -6.08 6.66 -3.75
N LYS A 71 -7.36 6.55 -3.36
CA LYS A 71 -8.49 7.23 -3.98
C LYS A 71 -8.45 8.73 -3.67
N ASP A 72 -8.18 9.10 -2.42
CA ASP A 72 -8.07 10.51 -2.00
C ASP A 72 -6.93 11.22 -2.74
N LEU A 73 -5.78 10.55 -2.86
CA LEU A 73 -4.65 11.05 -3.63
C LEU A 73 -4.97 11.19 -5.12
N GLN A 74 -5.81 10.31 -5.69
CA GLN A 74 -6.26 10.44 -7.07
C GLN A 74 -7.22 11.61 -7.23
N ALA A 75 -8.20 11.75 -6.33
CA ALA A 75 -9.19 12.83 -6.35
C ALA A 75 -8.48 14.20 -6.34
N VAL A 76 -7.56 14.40 -5.41
CA VAL A 76 -6.72 15.61 -5.33
C VAL A 76 -5.95 15.86 -6.63
N GLN A 77 -5.32 14.83 -7.20
CA GLN A 77 -4.54 14.96 -8.44
C GLN A 77 -5.41 15.30 -9.64
N THR A 78 -6.68 14.90 -9.64
CA THR A 78 -7.66 15.26 -10.68
C THR A 78 -8.39 16.58 -10.42
N GLY A 79 -8.08 17.28 -9.33
CA GLY A 79 -8.77 18.52 -8.94
C GLY A 79 -10.17 18.32 -8.36
N ALA A 80 -10.54 17.08 -8.04
CA ALA A 80 -11.76 16.78 -7.30
C ALA A 80 -11.48 16.95 -5.80
N ALA A 81 -12.34 17.67 -5.09
CA ALA A 81 -12.19 17.83 -3.64
C ALA A 81 -12.37 16.47 -2.96
N PRO A 82 -11.42 15.99 -2.14
CA PRO A 82 -11.64 14.83 -1.29
C PRO A 82 -12.65 15.24 -0.20
N TRP A 83 -13.79 14.52 -0.12
CA TRP A 83 -14.84 14.72 0.89
C TRP A 83 -14.76 13.65 1.97
#